data_AF-A0A358IDJ4-F1
#
_entry.id   AF-A0A358IDJ4-F1
#
_cell.length_a   1.000
_cell.length_b   1.000
_cell.length_c   1.000
_cell.angle_alpha   90.00
_cell.angle_beta   90.00
_cell.angle_gamma   90.00
#
_symmetry.space_group_name_H-M   'P 1'
#
loop_
_entity.id
_entity.type
_entity.pdbx_description
1 polymer ?
#
loop_
_entity_poly.entity_id
_entity_poly.type
_entity_poly.pdbx_seq_one_letter_code
_entity_poly.pdbx_strand_id
1 'polypeptide(L)'
;MSILGFGLSCLLVGGFIANQFVGAEVSAQQQTVERSGLWEAEDCVGLSAGSGLFLGISGALLDELERLEDQGYESEANARIENALRWSGLAADFAKNFEAYCK
;
A
#
# COMPACT_ATOMS: atom_id res chain seq x y z
N MET A 1 27.79 -51.48 -4.71
CA MET A 1 28.55 -51.27 -3.46
C MET A 1 28.85 -49.78 -3.42
N SER A 2 28.21 -48.92 -2.64
CA SER A 2 27.26 -49.05 -1.55
C SER A 2 26.40 -47.78 -1.51
N ILE A 3 25.13 -47.91 -1.16
CA ILE A 3 24.31 -46.84 -0.59
C ILE A 3 24.92 -46.52 0.78
N LEU A 4 25.07 -45.24 1.14
CA LEU A 4 25.04 -44.67 2.50
C LEU A 4 25.50 -43.20 2.45
N GLY A 5 24.64 -42.25 2.85
CA GLY A 5 25.06 -40.86 3.05
C GLY A 5 24.04 -39.75 2.79
N PHE A 6 22.73 -40.01 2.76
CA PHE A 6 21.75 -38.94 2.99
C PHE A 6 21.81 -38.56 4.47
N GLY A 7 22.65 -37.59 4.79
CA GLY A 7 22.79 -37.08 6.14
C GLY A 7 24.10 -36.32 6.23
N LEU A 8 24.01 -35.03 6.60
CA LEU A 8 25.14 -34.17 6.93
C LEU A 8 25.82 -33.41 5.77
N SER A 9 25.03 -32.74 4.91
CA SER A 9 25.57 -31.60 4.14
C SER A 9 24.67 -30.37 4.03
N CYS A 10 23.55 -30.32 4.76
CA CYS A 10 22.71 -29.12 4.86
C CYS A 10 23.26 -28.00 5.79
N LEU A 11 24.52 -28.04 6.21
CA LEU A 11 25.07 -27.02 7.13
C LEU A 11 26.26 -26.21 6.59
N LEU A 12 26.62 -26.34 5.31
CA LEU A 12 27.72 -25.55 4.73
C LEU A 12 27.33 -24.70 3.50
N VAL A 13 26.03 -24.57 3.18
CA VAL A 13 25.51 -23.63 2.17
C VAL A 13 24.38 -22.78 2.76
N GLY A 14 24.53 -22.39 4.04
CA GLY A 14 23.53 -21.61 4.78
C GLY A 14 24.06 -20.33 5.42
N GLY A 15 25.19 -19.80 4.92
CA GLY A 15 25.89 -18.68 5.56
C GLY A 15 26.46 -17.62 4.62
N PHE A 16 26.08 -17.58 3.33
CA PHE A 16 26.70 -16.65 2.39
C PHE A 16 25.81 -16.11 1.25
N ILE A 17 24.48 -16.02 1.42
CA ILE A 17 23.63 -15.15 0.57
C ILE A 17 22.62 -14.40 1.43
N ALA A 18 23.09 -13.68 2.45
CA ALA A 18 22.29 -12.69 3.18
C ALA A 18 22.94 -11.30 3.19
N ASN A 19 23.90 -11.04 2.29
CA ASN A 19 24.67 -9.79 2.30
C ASN A 19 24.82 -9.11 0.93
N GLN A 20 23.86 -9.26 0.01
CA GLN A 20 23.86 -8.59 -1.31
C GLN A 20 22.50 -8.02 -1.75
N PHE A 21 21.54 -7.83 -0.83
CA PHE A 21 20.41 -6.92 -1.05
C PHE A 21 20.41 -5.74 -0.05
N VAL A 22 21.59 -5.45 0.52
CA VAL A 22 21.93 -4.11 1.02
C VAL A 22 22.46 -3.35 -0.19
N GLY A 23 21.57 -2.66 -0.89
CA GLY A 23 21.90 -2.00 -2.16
C GLY A 23 20.72 -1.32 -2.85
N ALA A 24 19.75 -0.87 -2.08
CA ALA A 24 18.87 0.22 -2.47
C ALA A 24 18.61 1.03 -1.20
N GLU A 25 19.67 1.70 -0.78
CA GLU A 25 19.58 2.90 0.02
C GLU A 25 18.70 3.89 -0.77
N VAL A 26 17.38 3.80 -0.60
CA VAL A 26 16.58 5.02 -0.70
C VAL A 26 16.97 5.78 0.54
N SER A 27 18.11 6.46 0.44
CA SER A 27 18.46 7.57 1.28
C SER A 27 17.20 8.41 1.34
N ALA A 28 16.51 8.34 2.49
CA ALA A 28 15.75 9.46 2.98
C ALA A 28 16.75 10.62 3.04
N GLN A 29 16.97 11.26 1.89
CA GLN A 29 17.32 12.66 1.85
C GLN A 29 16.11 13.32 2.48
N GLN A 30 16.13 13.37 3.80
CA GLN A 30 15.43 14.35 4.58
C GLN A 30 16.02 15.67 4.10
N GLN A 31 15.49 16.17 2.97
CA GLN A 31 15.58 17.56 2.63
C GLN A 31 14.93 18.26 3.80
N THR A 32 15.75 18.68 4.77
CA THR A 32 15.40 19.72 5.72
C THR A 32 15.28 21.01 4.93
N VAL A 33 14.26 21.09 4.09
CA VAL A 33 13.69 22.38 3.75
C VAL A 33 13.13 22.84 5.08
N GLU A 34 13.70 23.89 5.63
CA GLU A 34 13.06 24.75 6.62
C GLU A 34 11.77 25.30 6.00
N ARG A 35 10.77 24.44 5.77
CA ARG A 35 9.48 24.82 5.21
C ARG A 35 8.56 25.10 6.39
N SER A 36 8.80 26.23 7.04
CA SER A 36 7.96 26.72 8.12
C SER A 36 6.51 26.78 7.64
N GLY A 37 5.63 26.01 8.29
CA GLY A 37 4.21 25.91 7.96
C GLY A 37 3.78 24.64 7.23
N LEU A 38 4.69 23.77 6.78
CA LEU A 38 4.31 22.41 6.39
C LEU A 38 4.18 21.50 7.59
N TRP A 39 3.52 20.37 7.38
CA TRP A 39 3.52 19.25 8.30
C TRP A 39 4.82 18.45 8.24
N GLU A 40 5.05 17.66 9.29
CA GLU A 40 6.17 16.75 9.35
C GLU A 40 6.09 15.69 8.25
N ALA A 41 7.24 15.23 7.77
CA ALA A 41 7.31 14.27 6.67
C ALA A 41 6.54 12.97 6.98
N GLU A 42 6.55 12.51 8.24
CA GLU A 42 5.80 11.34 8.70
C GLU A 42 4.29 11.52 8.52
N ASP A 43 3.74 12.69 8.87
CA ASP A 43 2.32 12.99 8.69
C ASP A 43 1.94 13.01 7.21
N CYS A 44 2.83 13.51 6.35
CA CYS A 44 2.65 13.52 4.89
C CYS A 44 2.65 12.11 4.28
N VAL A 45 3.48 11.19 4.80
CA VAL A 45 3.42 9.77 4.45
C VAL A 45 2.07 9.18 4.87
N GLY A 46 1.60 9.52 6.08
CA GLY A 46 0.29 9.12 6.59
C GLY A 46 -0.86 9.57 5.69
N LEU A 47 -0.86 10.82 5.22
CA LEU A 47 -1.88 11.34 4.30
C LEU A 47 -1.89 10.58 2.97
N SER A 48 -0.71 10.31 2.40
CA SER A 48 -0.59 9.57 1.14
C SER A 48 -1.06 8.11 1.29
N ALA A 49 -0.65 7.45 2.37
CA ALA A 49 -1.05 6.08 2.67
C ALA A 49 -2.56 5.97 2.92
N GLY A 50 -3.14 6.91 3.69
CA GLY A 50 -4.58 6.97 3.95
C GLY A 50 -5.38 7.20 2.67
N SER A 51 -4.93 8.11 1.79
CA SER A 51 -5.54 8.32 0.48
C SER A 51 -5.56 7.03 -0.35
N GLY A 52 -4.41 6.34 -0.44
CA GLY A 52 -4.28 5.08 -1.15
C GLY A 52 -5.17 3.97 -0.57
N LEU A 53 -5.26 3.86 0.75
CA LEU A 53 -6.12 2.89 1.43
C LEU A 53 -7.60 3.12 1.09
N PHE A 54 -8.10 4.35 1.22
CA PHE A 54 -9.50 4.66 0.94
C PHE A 54 -9.84 4.49 -0.55
N LEU A 55 -8.90 4.82 -1.43
CA LEU A 55 -9.07 4.56 -2.86
C LEU A 55 -9.14 3.06 -3.15
N GLY A 56 -8.30 2.25 -2.48
CA GLY A 56 -8.35 0.79 -2.59
C GLY A 56 -9.68 0.19 -2.12
N ILE A 57 -10.23 0.69 -1.00
CA ILE A 57 -11.55 0.29 -0.51
C ILE A 57 -12.65 0.67 -1.51
N SER A 58 -12.58 1.88 -2.07
CA SER A 58 -13.50 2.33 -3.12
C SER A 58 -13.47 1.39 -4.33
N GLY A 59 -12.26 1.03 -4.81
CA GLY A 59 -12.08 0.07 -5.91
C GLY A 59 -12.72 -1.29 -5.62
N ALA A 60 -12.46 -1.88 -4.45
CA ALA A 60 -13.05 -3.17 -4.09
C ALA A 60 -14.59 -3.16 -4.03
N LEU A 61 -15.18 -2.02 -3.65
CA LEU A 61 -16.64 -1.85 -3.67
C LEU A 61 -17.20 -1.72 -5.10
N LEU A 62 -16.45 -1.13 -6.02
CA LEU A 62 -16.82 -1.05 -7.44
C LEU A 62 -16.69 -2.41 -8.12
N ASP A 63 -15.68 -3.21 -7.77
CA ASP A 63 -15.57 -4.59 -8.28
C ASP A 63 -16.77 -5.44 -7.81
N GLU A 64 -17.22 -5.26 -6.56
CA GLU A 64 -18.41 -5.96 -6.05
C GLU A 64 -19.71 -5.40 -6.65
N LEU A 65 -19.78 -4.10 -6.92
CA LEU A 65 -20.89 -3.47 -7.63
C LEU A 65 -21.11 -4.15 -8.99
N GLU A 66 -20.06 -4.27 -9.80
CA GLU A 66 -20.13 -4.90 -11.13
C GLU A 66 -20.68 -6.34 -11.04
N ARG A 67 -20.21 -7.11 -10.06
CA ARG A 67 -20.71 -8.47 -9.80
C ARG A 67 -22.19 -8.51 -9.43
N LEU A 68 -22.69 -7.51 -8.68
CA LEU A 68 -24.09 -7.45 -8.25
C LEU A 68 -25.00 -7.01 -9.40
N GLU A 69 -24.56 -6.07 -10.23
CA GLU A 69 -25.27 -5.64 -11.44
C GLU A 69 -25.43 -6.82 -12.41
N ASP A 70 -24.38 -7.61 -12.64
CA ASP A 70 -24.41 -8.82 -13.47
C ASP A 70 -25.40 -9.88 -12.96
N GLN A 71 -25.67 -9.89 -11.64
CA GLN A 71 -26.62 -10.81 -11.00
C GLN A 71 -28.05 -10.24 -10.90
N GLY A 72 -28.27 -8.98 -11.29
CA GLY A 72 -29.55 -8.29 -11.19
C GLY A 72 -29.92 -7.84 -9.77
N TYR A 73 -28.95 -7.69 -8.87
CA TYR A 73 -29.16 -7.27 -7.48
C TYR A 73 -29.02 -5.75 -7.33
N GLU A 74 -29.96 -5.02 -7.93
CA GLU A 74 -29.94 -3.55 -8.05
C GLU A 74 -29.87 -2.80 -6.70
N SER A 75 -30.56 -3.30 -5.65
CA SER A 75 -30.57 -2.61 -4.36
C SER A 75 -29.20 -2.68 -3.67
N GLU A 76 -28.56 -3.84 -3.73
CA GLU A 76 -27.24 -4.09 -3.19
C GLU A 76 -26.17 -3.35 -4.00
N ALA A 77 -26.31 -3.35 -5.33
CA ALA A 77 -25.48 -2.57 -6.24
C ALA A 77 -25.51 -1.08 -5.87
N ASN A 78 -26.71 -0.50 -5.74
CA ASN A 78 -26.85 0.91 -5.32
C ASN A 78 -26.17 1.20 -3.97
N ALA A 79 -26.28 0.29 -3.00
CA ALA A 79 -25.57 0.46 -1.74
C ALA A 79 -24.04 0.41 -1.90
N ARG A 80 -23.50 -0.40 -2.83
CA ARG A 80 -22.06 -0.45 -3.10
C ARG A 80 -21.54 0.83 -3.74
N ILE A 81 -22.22 1.37 -4.76
CA ILE A 81 -21.78 2.61 -5.41
C ILE A 81 -21.80 3.80 -4.45
N GLU A 82 -22.82 3.93 -3.60
CA GLU A 82 -22.87 4.98 -2.58
C GLU A 82 -21.66 4.90 -1.61
N ASN A 83 -21.32 3.70 -1.16
CA ASN A 83 -20.16 3.49 -0.31
C ASN A 83 -18.84 3.74 -1.05
N ALA A 84 -18.73 3.29 -2.30
CA ALA A 84 -17.55 3.50 -3.13
C ALA A 84 -17.27 5.00 -3.32
N LEU A 85 -18.32 5.78 -3.62
CA LEU A 85 -18.24 7.24 -3.74
C LEU A 85 -17.80 7.88 -2.43
N ARG A 86 -18.37 7.47 -1.29
CA ARG A 86 -17.96 7.99 0.03
C ARG A 86 -16.48 7.76 0.31
N TRP A 87 -15.96 6.56 0.03
CA TRP A 87 -14.54 6.25 0.24
C TRP A 87 -13.63 6.99 -0.76
N SER A 88 -14.05 7.12 -2.01
CA SER A 88 -13.31 7.92 -3.00
C SER A 88 -13.23 9.40 -2.61
N GLY A 89 -14.29 9.95 -2.01
CA GLY A 89 -14.30 11.30 -1.47
C GLY A 89 -13.28 11.49 -0.34
N LEU A 90 -13.24 10.55 0.61
CA LEU A 90 -12.22 10.55 1.68
C LEU A 90 -10.80 10.45 1.12
N ALA A 91 -10.59 9.60 0.11
CA ALA A 91 -9.30 9.48 -0.56
C ALA A 91 -8.86 10.82 -1.19
N ALA A 92 -9.80 11.50 -1.87
CA ALA A 92 -9.56 12.80 -2.50
C ALA A 92 -9.28 13.89 -1.46
N ASP A 93 -9.98 13.90 -0.34
CA ASP A 93 -9.75 14.90 0.72
C ASP A 93 -8.39 14.69 1.41
N PHE A 94 -7.94 13.44 1.59
CA PHE A 94 -6.57 13.16 2.05
C PHE A 94 -5.51 13.64 1.02
N ALA A 95 -5.77 13.45 -0.27
CA ALA A 95 -4.88 13.95 -1.32
C ALA A 95 -4.81 15.50 -1.33
N LYS A 96 -5.95 16.18 -1.14
CA LYS A 96 -5.98 17.65 -1.01
C LYS A 96 -5.24 18.13 0.24
N ASN A 97 -5.37 17.42 1.36
CA ASN A 97 -4.60 17.75 2.57
C ASN A 97 -3.09 17.61 2.32
N PHE A 98 -2.67 16.57 1.58
CA PHE A 98 -1.27 16.45 1.17
C PHE A 98 -0.82 17.63 0.32
N GLU A 99 -1.63 18.05 -0.66
CA GLU A 99 -1.32 19.22 -1.48
C GLU A 99 -1.21 20.50 -0.65
N ALA A 100 -2.10 20.70 0.33
CA ALA A 100 -2.12 21.90 1.17
C ALA A 100 -1.00 21.96 2.22
N TYR A 101 -0.63 20.83 2.81
CA TYR A 101 0.24 20.79 3.98
C TYR A 101 1.61 20.14 3.74
N CYS A 102 1.84 19.54 2.57
CA CYS A 102 3.07 18.81 2.25
C CYS A 102 3.74 19.23 0.94
N LYS A 103 3.08 20.02 0.08
CA LYS A 103 3.63 20.55 -1.18
C LYS A 103 3.77 22.07 -1.15
#